data_AF-A0A4R5U905-F1
#
_entry.id   AF-A0A4R5U905-F1
#
_cell.length_a   1.000
_cell.length_b   1.000
_cell.length_c   1.000
_cell.angle_alpha   90.00
_cell.angle_beta   90.00
_cell.angle_gamma   90.00
#
_symmetry.space_group_name_H-M   'P 1'
#
loop_
_entity.id
_entity.type
_entity.pdbx_description
1 polymer ?
#
loop_
_entity_poly.entity_id
_entity_poly.type
_entity_poly.pdbx_seq_one_letter_code
_entity_poly.pdbx_strand_id
1 'polypeptide(L)'
;MTKARSPLQTEVAASFVRTVLRISNARPIVRGEGRRRVSQRDMARALGPGKLSRSGIAKLMTDEAEANPTLNTICQIAEVLGVPPAYLLMRDVDWELLAQAIDDYEAHAKKPTVMQLAARIAQDPDHSAFNSVVHGRQVAETVLEISEPASGDPLIREPYDERMDHIGAACAAPPLHRIHLNRPGLVALLLTICARMGSAFRTTSP
;
A
#
# COMPACT_ATOMS: atom_id res chain seq x y z
N MET A 1 4.17 -33.21 -4.70
CA MET A 1 3.82 -32.39 -5.88
C MET A 1 3.86 -30.93 -5.47
N THR A 2 4.89 -30.19 -5.89
CA THR A 2 5.02 -28.76 -5.56
C THR A 2 4.13 -27.98 -6.50
N LYS A 3 3.08 -27.32 -5.98
CA LYS A 3 2.18 -26.50 -6.79
C LYS A 3 2.99 -25.38 -7.44
N ALA A 4 2.93 -25.24 -8.75
CA ALA A 4 3.59 -24.15 -9.46
C ALA A 4 3.10 -22.80 -8.92
N ARG A 5 4.02 -21.88 -8.65
CA ARG A 5 3.67 -20.52 -8.19
C ARG A 5 3.00 -19.76 -9.31
N SER A 6 2.02 -18.90 -8.96
CA SER A 6 1.47 -17.97 -9.93
C SER A 6 2.48 -16.87 -10.28
N PRO A 7 2.39 -16.23 -11.46
CA PRO A 7 3.25 -15.11 -11.82
C PRO A 7 3.25 -13.99 -10.76
N LEU A 8 2.07 -13.70 -10.19
CA LEU A 8 1.92 -12.72 -9.11
C LEU A 8 2.70 -13.10 -7.84
N GLN A 9 2.72 -14.39 -7.47
CA GLN A 9 3.49 -14.84 -6.30
C GLN A 9 5.00 -14.66 -6.49
N THR A 10 5.49 -14.92 -7.71
CA THR A 10 6.89 -14.70 -8.06
C THR A 10 7.25 -13.22 -8.04
N GLU A 11 6.38 -12.36 -8.59
CA GLU A 11 6.59 -10.91 -8.59
C GLU A 11 6.61 -10.31 -7.17
N VAL A 12 5.68 -10.73 -6.31
CA VAL A 12 5.62 -10.29 -4.91
C VAL A 12 6.85 -10.76 -4.13
N ALA A 13 7.29 -12.01 -4.34
CA ALA A 13 8.50 -12.54 -3.73
C ALA A 13 9.74 -11.73 -4.12
N ALA A 14 9.89 -11.42 -5.41
CA ALA A 14 10.99 -10.60 -5.91
C ALA A 14 10.95 -9.17 -5.35
N SER A 15 9.76 -8.57 -5.34
CA SER A 15 9.55 -7.22 -4.80
C SER A 15 9.87 -7.13 -3.30
N PHE A 16 9.54 -8.16 -2.53
CA PHE A 16 9.91 -8.26 -1.12
C PHE A 16 11.44 -8.22 -0.94
N VAL A 17 12.19 -9.04 -1.67
CA VAL A 17 13.66 -9.09 -1.57
C VAL A 17 14.28 -7.75 -1.95
N ARG A 18 13.84 -7.16 -3.07
CA ARG A 18 14.31 -5.84 -3.52
C ARG A 18 14.02 -4.76 -2.49
N THR A 19 12.84 -4.78 -1.86
CA THR A 19 12.46 -3.80 -0.83
C THR A 19 13.30 -3.93 0.43
N VAL A 20 13.51 -5.16 0.92
CA VAL A 20 14.39 -5.43 2.07
C VAL A 20 15.82 -4.94 1.79
N LEU A 21 16.36 -5.20 0.60
CA LEU A 21 17.66 -4.70 0.17
C LEU A 21 17.69 -3.17 0.07
N ARG A 22 16.67 -2.54 -0.52
CA ARG A 22 16.55 -1.08 -0.64
C ARG A 22 16.57 -0.41 0.73
N ILE A 23 15.74 -0.88 1.67
CA ILE A 23 15.62 -0.29 3.02
C ILE A 23 16.88 -0.54 3.85
N SER A 24 17.45 -1.75 3.81
CA SER A 24 18.72 -2.05 4.50
C SER A 24 19.91 -1.24 3.99
N ASN A 25 19.89 -0.84 2.71
CA ASN A 25 20.87 0.07 2.12
C ASN A 25 20.63 1.53 2.53
N ALA A 26 19.36 1.96 2.61
CA ALA A 26 18.98 3.34 2.95
C ALA A 26 19.09 3.67 4.44
N ARG A 27 19.03 2.66 5.33
CA ARG A 27 19.13 2.84 6.78
C ARG A 27 20.53 2.46 7.30
N PRO A 28 21.51 3.38 7.33
CA PRO A 28 22.81 3.05 7.87
C PRO A 28 22.73 2.82 9.39
N ILE A 29 23.43 1.81 9.87
CA ILE A 29 23.75 1.66 11.29
C ILE A 29 24.91 2.61 11.59
N VAL A 30 24.74 3.47 12.60
CA VAL A 30 25.84 4.26 13.16
C VAL A 30 26.61 3.37 14.13
N ARG A 31 27.87 3.05 13.81
CA ARG A 31 28.73 2.25 14.69
C ARG A 31 30.17 2.78 14.59
N GLY A 32 30.63 3.50 15.61
CA GLY A 32 31.88 4.27 15.55
C GLY A 32 31.76 5.48 14.61
N GLU A 33 32.86 5.84 13.94
CA GLU A 33 32.95 7.00 13.01
C GLU A 33 32.39 6.73 11.60
N GLY A 34 31.64 5.63 11.39
CA GLY A 34 31.17 5.21 10.07
C GLY A 34 29.68 4.86 10.02
N ARG A 35 29.04 5.24 8.91
CA ARG A 35 27.72 4.75 8.49
C ARG A 35 27.91 3.53 7.61
N ARG A 36 27.36 2.38 7.99
CA ARG A 36 27.38 1.16 7.15
C ARG A 36 25.98 0.55 7.01
N ARG A 37 25.77 -0.15 5.90
CA ARG A 37 24.52 -0.86 5.57
C ARG A 37 24.18 -1.90 6.65
N VAL A 38 22.88 -2.14 6.87
CA VAL A 38 22.42 -3.21 7.76
C VAL A 38 22.79 -4.56 7.13
N SER A 39 23.72 -5.30 7.74
CA SER A 39 24.07 -6.64 7.23
C SER A 39 23.09 -7.71 7.73
N GLN A 40 23.05 -8.87 7.06
CA GLN A 40 22.30 -10.04 7.54
C GLN A 40 22.67 -10.44 8.97
N ARG A 41 23.95 -10.26 9.34
CA ARG A 41 24.44 -10.51 10.70
C ARG A 41 23.86 -9.51 11.70
N ASP A 42 23.73 -8.25 11.30
CA ASP A 42 23.14 -7.22 12.16
C ASP A 42 21.64 -7.47 12.34
N MET A 43 20.93 -7.90 11.29
CA MET A 43 19.53 -8.30 11.38
C MET A 43 19.32 -9.52 12.31
N ALA A 44 20.09 -10.60 12.11
CA ALA A 44 20.01 -11.77 12.98
C ALA A 44 20.32 -11.43 14.45
N ARG A 45 21.28 -10.53 14.68
CA ARG A 45 21.61 -10.06 16.04
C ARG A 45 20.46 -9.25 16.65
N ALA A 46 19.86 -8.34 15.89
CA ALA A 46 18.76 -7.49 16.36
C ALA A 46 17.51 -8.30 16.72
N LEU A 47 17.25 -9.38 15.99
CA LEU A 47 16.14 -10.30 16.28
C LEU A 47 16.36 -11.12 17.57
N GLY A 48 17.61 -11.40 17.91
CA GLY A 48 17.96 -12.22 19.07
C GLY A 48 17.85 -13.73 18.82
N PRO A 49 18.26 -14.55 19.80
CA PRO A 49 18.22 -16.00 19.71
C PRO A 49 16.77 -16.52 19.62
N GLY A 50 16.57 -17.61 18.86
CA GLY A 50 15.24 -18.26 18.70
C GLY A 50 14.30 -17.64 17.67
N LYS A 51 14.66 -16.49 17.08
CA LYS A 51 13.96 -15.90 15.91
C LYS A 51 14.63 -16.36 14.61
N LEU A 52 14.64 -15.52 13.58
CA LEU A 52 15.23 -15.83 12.28
C LEU A 52 16.77 -15.84 12.34
N SER A 53 17.37 -16.98 12.00
CA SER A 53 18.83 -17.13 11.95
C SER A 53 19.46 -16.37 10.77
N ARG A 54 20.76 -16.12 10.82
CA ARG A 54 21.50 -15.52 9.69
C ARG A 54 21.34 -16.33 8.40
N SER A 55 21.34 -17.67 8.48
CA SER A 55 21.14 -18.53 7.31
C SER A 55 19.70 -18.44 6.78
N GLY A 56 18.71 -18.31 7.67
CA GLY A 56 17.32 -18.06 7.29
C GLY A 56 17.15 -16.73 6.56
N ILE A 57 17.77 -15.66 7.07
CA ILE A 57 17.80 -14.34 6.40
C ILE A 57 18.51 -14.43 5.06
N ALA A 58 19.67 -15.10 4.99
CA ALA A 58 20.41 -15.25 3.76
C ALA A 58 19.56 -15.92 2.68
N LYS A 59 18.89 -17.03 3.03
CA LYS A 59 17.99 -17.75 2.10
C LYS A 59 16.87 -16.87 1.57
N LEU A 60 16.29 -16.01 2.41
CA LEU A 60 15.25 -15.08 1.98
C LEU A 60 15.76 -13.97 1.05
N MET A 61 17.06 -13.66 1.08
CA MET A 61 17.64 -12.53 0.35
C MET A 61 18.42 -12.94 -0.92
N THR A 62 18.72 -14.22 -1.09
CA THR A 62 19.53 -14.71 -2.22
C THR A 62 18.73 -15.07 -3.45
N ASP A 63 17.45 -15.43 -3.29
CA ASP A 63 16.63 -15.91 -4.40
C ASP A 63 15.29 -15.17 -4.42
N GLU A 64 15.22 -14.19 -5.33
CA GLU A 64 14.02 -13.39 -5.59
C GLU A 64 12.81 -14.26 -5.98
N ALA A 65 13.03 -15.41 -6.63
CA ALA A 65 11.96 -16.29 -7.09
C ALA A 65 11.52 -17.30 -6.01
N GLU A 66 12.41 -17.70 -5.11
CA GLU A 66 12.11 -18.68 -4.06
C GLU A 66 11.66 -18.08 -2.72
N ALA A 67 11.88 -16.79 -2.48
CA ALA A 67 11.45 -16.14 -1.24
C ALA A 67 9.94 -16.37 -0.99
N ASN A 68 9.60 -16.98 0.14
CA ASN A 68 8.22 -17.16 0.60
C ASN A 68 8.18 -17.00 2.12
N PRO A 69 8.43 -15.78 2.62
CA PRO A 69 8.46 -15.53 4.05
C PRO A 69 7.05 -15.68 4.63
N THR A 70 6.98 -16.24 5.84
CA THR A 70 5.72 -16.22 6.59
C THR A 70 5.39 -14.79 7.02
N LEU A 71 4.12 -14.51 7.37
CA LEU A 71 3.75 -13.21 7.94
C LEU A 71 4.58 -12.86 9.17
N ASN A 72 4.84 -13.84 10.06
CA ASN A 72 5.69 -13.64 11.23
C ASN A 72 7.12 -13.24 10.83
N THR A 73 7.68 -13.87 9.80
CA THR A 73 8.99 -13.53 9.23
C THR A 73 9.01 -12.09 8.71
N ILE A 74 7.98 -11.69 7.97
CA ILE A 74 7.85 -10.32 7.43
C ILE A 74 7.80 -9.31 8.57
N CYS A 75 6.96 -9.53 9.59
CA CYS A 75 6.86 -8.65 10.74
C CYS A 75 8.18 -8.52 11.50
N GLN A 76 8.91 -9.62 11.71
CA GLN A 76 10.23 -9.61 12.35
C GLN A 76 11.25 -8.79 11.56
N ILE A 77 11.31 -8.96 10.24
CA ILE A 77 12.23 -8.19 9.38
C ILE A 77 11.85 -6.71 9.39
N ALA A 78 10.55 -6.40 9.30
CA ALA A 78 10.03 -5.04 9.35
C ALA A 78 10.37 -4.33 10.67
N GLU A 79 10.22 -5.03 11.80
CA GLU A 79 10.59 -4.55 13.14
C GLU A 79 12.08 -4.14 13.20
N VAL A 80 12.97 -5.02 12.71
CA VAL A 80 14.42 -4.74 12.66
C VAL A 80 14.74 -3.55 11.78
N LEU A 81 14.10 -3.48 10.61
CA LEU A 81 14.29 -2.40 9.66
C LEU A 81 13.63 -1.09 10.10
N GLY A 82 12.72 -1.13 11.08
CA GLY A 82 12.02 0.04 11.61
C GLY A 82 10.97 0.58 10.64
N VAL A 83 10.31 -0.29 9.88
CA VAL A 83 9.31 0.08 8.87
C VAL A 83 8.00 -0.70 9.09
N PRO A 84 6.84 -0.21 8.61
CA PRO A 84 5.61 -0.99 8.62
C PRO A 84 5.75 -2.28 7.78
N PRO A 85 5.20 -3.44 8.22
CA PRO A 85 5.26 -4.69 7.45
C PRO A 85 4.66 -4.59 6.05
N ALA A 86 3.62 -3.77 5.88
CA ALA A 86 2.99 -3.53 4.59
C ALA A 86 3.96 -3.01 3.53
N TYR A 87 4.97 -2.21 3.92
CA TYR A 87 5.95 -1.67 2.99
C TYR A 87 6.80 -2.77 2.36
N LEU A 88 7.05 -3.87 3.08
CA LEU A 88 7.80 -5.01 2.54
C LEU A 88 6.96 -5.84 1.56
N LEU A 89 5.64 -5.65 1.52
CA LEU A 89 4.70 -6.38 0.67
C LEU A 89 4.30 -5.59 -0.59
N MET A 90 4.68 -4.32 -0.68
CA MET A 90 4.42 -3.49 -1.85
C MET A 90 5.31 -3.90 -3.03
N ARG A 91 4.72 -4.04 -4.20
CA ARG A 91 5.43 -4.17 -5.47
C ARG A 91 5.96 -2.82 -5.93
N ASP A 92 6.88 -2.82 -6.90
CA ASP A 92 7.41 -1.57 -7.46
C ASP A 92 6.28 -0.68 -8.03
N VAL A 93 5.29 -1.28 -8.70
CA VAL A 93 4.09 -0.56 -9.20
C VAL A 93 3.24 0.04 -8.07
N ASP A 94 3.16 -0.61 -6.91
CA ASP A 94 2.37 -0.11 -5.78
C ASP A 94 3.04 1.15 -5.19
N TRP A 95 4.37 1.23 -5.23
CA TRP A 95 5.13 2.43 -4.83
C TRP A 95 4.91 3.60 -5.80
N GLU A 96 4.88 3.33 -7.10
CA GLU A 96 4.57 4.35 -8.12
C GLU A 96 3.16 4.90 -7.95
N LEU A 97 2.17 4.02 -7.72
CA LEU A 97 0.78 4.43 -7.47
C LEU A 97 0.64 5.25 -6.19
N LEU A 98 1.39 4.90 -5.13
CA LEU A 98 1.43 5.69 -3.91
C LEU A 98 1.99 7.09 -4.15
N ALA A 99 3.09 7.20 -4.92
CA ALA A 99 3.67 8.49 -5.26
C ALA A 99 2.71 9.35 -6.11
N GLN A 100 2.09 8.76 -7.13
CA GLN A 100 1.08 9.42 -7.96
C GLN A 100 -0.08 9.93 -7.11
N ALA A 101 -0.59 9.12 -6.18
CA ALA A 101 -1.69 9.54 -5.31
C ALA A 101 -1.33 10.74 -4.41
N ILE A 102 -0.07 10.85 -3.98
CA ILE A 102 0.43 12.00 -3.23
C ILE A 102 0.46 13.23 -4.14
N ASP A 103 1.02 13.11 -5.34
CA ASP A 103 1.08 14.20 -6.32
C ASP A 103 -0.33 14.69 -6.72
N ASP A 104 -1.26 13.75 -6.94
CA ASP A 104 -2.66 14.06 -7.24
C ASP A 104 -3.30 14.85 -6.10
N TYR A 105 -3.12 14.36 -4.87
CA TYR A 105 -3.64 15.05 -3.69
C TYR A 105 -3.03 16.44 -3.56
N GLU A 106 -1.71 16.61 -3.68
CA GLU A 106 -1.05 17.91 -3.55
C GLU A 106 -1.48 18.91 -4.63
N ALA A 107 -1.61 18.46 -5.88
CA ALA A 107 -2.10 19.27 -6.99
C ALA A 107 -3.53 19.79 -6.75
N HIS A 108 -4.31 19.05 -5.95
CA HIS A 108 -5.73 19.31 -5.71
C HIS A 108 -6.04 19.84 -4.31
N ALA A 109 -5.15 19.70 -3.33
CA ALA A 109 -5.39 20.00 -1.92
C ALA A 109 -5.70 21.48 -1.65
N LYS A 110 -5.28 22.37 -2.56
CA LYS A 110 -5.56 23.82 -2.49
C LYS A 110 -6.88 24.20 -3.17
N LYS A 111 -7.53 23.29 -3.91
CA LYS A 111 -8.82 23.56 -4.54
C LYS A 111 -9.90 23.64 -3.44
N PRO A 112 -10.74 24.70 -3.42
CA PRO A 112 -11.78 24.85 -2.40
C PRO A 112 -12.74 23.64 -2.32
N THR A 113 -13.04 23.02 -3.47
CA THR A 113 -13.89 21.82 -3.56
C THR A 113 -13.32 20.64 -2.78
N VAL A 114 -12.02 20.39 -2.89
CA VAL A 114 -11.33 19.30 -2.18
C VAL A 114 -11.22 19.59 -0.70
N MET A 115 -10.95 20.84 -0.31
CA MET A 115 -10.95 21.23 1.11
C MET A 115 -12.33 21.07 1.75
N GLN A 116 -13.40 21.45 1.04
CA GLN A 116 -14.77 21.28 1.50
C GLN A 116 -15.16 19.80 1.61
N LEU A 117 -14.79 18.99 0.62
CA LEU A 117 -14.98 17.54 0.66
C LEU A 117 -14.25 16.92 1.85
N ALA A 118 -12.97 17.25 2.04
CA ALA A 118 -12.17 16.77 3.17
C ALA A 118 -12.78 17.16 4.52
N ALA A 119 -13.26 18.41 4.65
CA ALA A 119 -13.91 18.88 5.87
C ALA A 119 -15.22 18.13 6.15
N ARG A 120 -16.04 17.91 5.12
CA ARG A 120 -17.28 17.12 5.23
C ARG A 120 -17.01 15.70 5.69
N ILE A 121 -16.06 15.01 5.05
CA ILE A 121 -15.69 13.63 5.39
C ILE A 121 -15.22 13.53 6.84
N ALA A 122 -14.40 14.48 7.30
CA ALA A 122 -13.88 14.48 8.66
C ALA A 122 -14.93 14.80 9.74
N GLN A 123 -16.01 15.48 9.35
CA GLN A 123 -17.13 15.83 10.23
C GLN A 123 -18.28 14.81 10.16
N ASP A 124 -18.23 13.83 9.25
CA ASP A 124 -19.26 12.82 9.14
C ASP A 124 -19.29 11.95 10.41
N PRO A 125 -20.40 11.93 11.18
CA PRO A 125 -20.49 11.13 12.40
C PRO A 125 -20.54 9.63 12.11
N ASP A 126 -20.91 9.21 10.89
CA ASP A 126 -20.91 7.82 10.48
C ASP A 126 -19.63 7.48 9.73
N HIS A 127 -18.73 6.83 10.46
CA HIS A 127 -17.47 6.36 9.91
C HIS A 127 -17.59 4.95 9.32
N SER A 128 -18.77 4.39 9.02
CA SER A 128 -18.89 3.01 8.52
C SER A 128 -18.00 2.69 7.29
N ALA A 129 -17.74 1.40 7.07
CA ALA A 129 -17.06 0.94 5.85
C ALA A 129 -17.83 1.36 4.59
N PHE A 130 -19.16 1.39 4.67
CA PHE A 130 -20.01 1.88 3.59
C PHE A 130 -19.74 3.36 3.29
N ASN A 131 -19.70 4.23 4.29
CA ASN A 131 -19.36 5.65 4.06
C ASN A 131 -17.94 5.85 3.55
N SER A 132 -16.99 4.98 3.95
CA SER A 132 -15.64 5.00 3.38
C SER A 132 -15.64 4.73 1.86
N VAL A 133 -16.53 3.85 1.37
CA VAL A 133 -16.74 3.65 -0.08
C VAL A 133 -17.28 4.92 -0.73
N VAL A 134 -18.34 5.50 -0.17
CA VAL A 134 -18.98 6.71 -0.71
C VAL A 134 -17.98 7.87 -0.78
N HIS A 135 -17.25 8.11 0.30
CA HIS A 135 -16.21 9.14 0.36
C HIS A 135 -15.05 8.86 -0.60
N GLY A 136 -14.65 7.59 -0.74
CA GLY A 136 -13.64 7.17 -1.71
C GLY A 136 -14.04 7.49 -3.15
N ARG A 137 -15.31 7.24 -3.52
CA ARG A 137 -15.85 7.58 -4.85
C ARG A 137 -15.88 9.09 -5.08
N GLN A 138 -16.35 9.87 -4.11
CA GLN A 138 -16.34 11.34 -4.20
C GLN A 138 -14.91 11.90 -4.37
N VAL A 139 -13.93 11.32 -3.69
CA VAL A 139 -12.51 11.68 -3.85
C VAL A 139 -12.00 11.29 -5.23
N ALA A 140 -12.35 10.10 -5.74
CA ALA A 140 -11.98 9.67 -7.08
C ALA A 140 -12.51 10.63 -8.16
N GLU A 141 -13.76 11.07 -8.04
CA GLU A 141 -14.36 12.06 -8.95
C GLU A 141 -13.67 13.42 -8.86
N THR A 142 -13.40 13.89 -7.64
CA THR A 142 -12.94 15.27 -7.42
C THR A 142 -11.43 15.45 -7.59
N VAL A 143 -10.64 14.44 -7.21
CA VAL A 143 -9.16 14.51 -7.16
C VAL A 143 -8.53 13.74 -8.31
N LEU A 144 -9.10 12.59 -8.68
CA LEU A 144 -8.57 11.76 -9.76
C LEU A 144 -9.28 12.02 -11.10
N GLU A 145 -10.29 12.89 -11.10
CA GLU A 145 -11.13 13.22 -12.26
C GLU A 145 -11.76 11.97 -12.91
N ILE A 146 -12.09 10.97 -12.08
CA ILE A 146 -12.77 9.74 -12.50
C ILE A 146 -14.28 9.95 -12.32
N SER A 147 -15.00 10.34 -13.38
CA SER A 147 -16.44 10.60 -13.33
C SER A 147 -17.31 9.42 -13.76
N GLU A 148 -18.50 9.26 -13.15
CA GLU A 148 -19.52 8.30 -13.63
C GLU A 148 -19.93 8.63 -15.06
N PRO A 149 -20.05 7.63 -15.96
CA PRO A 149 -20.64 7.86 -17.26
C PRO A 149 -22.05 8.39 -17.02
N ALA A 150 -22.41 9.46 -17.72
CA ALA A 150 -23.72 10.06 -17.62
C ALA A 150 -24.77 9.05 -18.11
N SER A 151 -25.27 8.21 -17.20
CA SER A 151 -26.46 7.36 -17.32
C SER A 151 -26.77 6.92 -18.76
N GLY A 152 -26.06 5.91 -19.26
CA GLY A 152 -26.32 5.28 -20.56
C GLY A 152 -26.47 3.78 -20.40
N ASP A 153 -27.72 3.29 -20.53
CA ASP A 153 -28.13 1.89 -20.71
C ASP A 153 -27.72 0.85 -19.64
N PRO A 154 -28.64 0.39 -18.76
CA PRO A 154 -28.36 -0.60 -17.70
C PRO A 154 -28.00 -2.01 -18.21
N LEU A 155 -28.03 -2.26 -19.53
CA LEU A 155 -27.64 -3.54 -20.13
C LEU A 155 -26.16 -3.62 -20.51
N ILE A 156 -25.41 -2.52 -20.41
CA ILE A 156 -23.97 -2.50 -20.62
C ILE A 156 -23.30 -2.27 -19.26
N ARG A 157 -22.90 -3.37 -18.59
CA ARG A 157 -21.92 -3.27 -17.48
C ARG A 157 -20.59 -2.83 -18.09
N GLU A 158 -20.40 -1.53 -18.18
CA GLU A 158 -19.19 -0.94 -18.76
C GLU A 158 -17.96 -1.22 -17.87
N PRO A 159 -16.73 -1.18 -18.42
CA PRO A 159 -15.46 -1.28 -17.67
C PRO A 159 -15.34 -0.28 -16.50
N TYR A 160 -16.17 0.75 -16.51
CA TYR A 160 -16.27 1.77 -15.48
C TYR A 160 -16.82 1.26 -14.14
N ASP A 161 -17.86 0.42 -14.18
CA ASP A 161 -18.49 -0.12 -12.96
C ASP A 161 -17.48 -0.99 -12.18
N GLU A 162 -16.69 -1.81 -12.89
CA GLU A 162 -15.64 -2.62 -12.28
C GLU A 162 -14.57 -1.75 -11.59
N ARG A 163 -14.20 -0.62 -12.20
CA ARG A 163 -13.21 0.30 -11.63
C ARG A 163 -13.73 0.95 -10.35
N MET A 164 -15.00 1.39 -10.32
CA MET A 164 -15.62 1.97 -9.13
C MET A 164 -15.89 0.93 -8.03
N ASP A 165 -16.09 -0.33 -8.39
CA ASP A 165 -16.15 -1.44 -7.44
C ASP A 165 -14.78 -1.71 -6.81
N HIS A 166 -13.69 -1.68 -7.60
CA HIS A 166 -12.33 -1.82 -7.06
C HIS A 166 -11.92 -0.64 -6.18
N ILE A 167 -12.29 0.59 -6.55
CA ILE A 167 -12.13 1.77 -5.70
C ILE A 167 -12.90 1.59 -4.39
N GLY A 168 -14.15 1.14 -4.47
CA GLY A 168 -14.96 0.88 -3.28
C GLY A 168 -14.34 -0.16 -2.37
N ALA A 169 -13.93 -1.31 -2.92
CA ALA A 169 -13.25 -2.35 -2.16
C ALA A 169 -11.98 -1.83 -1.49
N ALA A 170 -11.15 -1.06 -2.21
CA ALA A 170 -9.92 -0.47 -1.68
C ALA A 170 -10.18 0.55 -0.56
N CYS A 171 -11.27 1.32 -0.64
CA CYS A 171 -11.63 2.30 0.39
C CYS A 171 -12.33 1.67 1.62
N ALA A 172 -13.01 0.53 1.44
CA ALA A 172 -13.64 -0.21 2.53
C ALA A 172 -12.65 -1.07 3.34
N ALA A 173 -11.55 -1.50 2.72
CA ALA A 173 -10.63 -2.48 3.30
C ALA A 173 -9.82 -1.95 4.51
N PRO A 174 -9.22 -0.74 4.48
CA PRO A 174 -8.56 -0.20 5.65
C PRO A 174 -9.61 0.20 6.69
N PRO A 175 -9.33 0.02 7.99
CA PRO A 175 -10.24 0.46 9.05
C PRO A 175 -10.14 1.98 9.24
N LEU A 176 -10.34 2.76 8.17
CA LEU A 176 -10.29 4.23 8.19
C LEU A 176 -11.17 4.80 9.30
N HIS A 177 -12.28 4.12 9.58
CA HIS A 177 -13.23 4.39 10.65
C HIS A 177 -12.70 4.32 12.08
N ARG A 178 -11.59 3.60 12.28
CA ARG A 178 -10.95 3.43 13.60
C ARG A 178 -9.80 4.40 13.79
N ILE A 179 -9.42 5.12 12.74
CA ILE A 179 -8.37 6.13 12.83
C ILE A 179 -9.10 7.42 13.22
N HIS A 180 -8.90 7.88 14.45
CA HIS A 180 -9.41 9.18 14.91
C HIS A 180 -8.69 10.31 14.17
N LEU A 181 -9.09 10.52 12.92
CA LEU A 181 -8.52 11.50 12.03
C LEU A 181 -9.27 12.81 12.19
N ASN A 182 -9.05 13.50 13.31
CA ASN A 182 -9.47 14.91 13.47
C ASN A 182 -8.68 15.88 12.54
N ARG A 183 -8.07 15.35 11.48
CA ARG A 183 -7.27 16.07 10.49
C ARG A 183 -7.88 15.80 9.11
N PRO A 184 -8.75 16.71 8.62
CA PRO A 184 -9.42 16.57 7.33
C PRO A 184 -8.48 16.24 6.16
N GLY A 185 -7.32 16.89 6.11
CA GLY A 185 -6.34 16.63 5.04
C GLY A 185 -5.79 15.20 5.05
N LEU A 186 -5.65 14.57 6.22
CA LEU A 186 -5.13 13.21 6.31
C LEU A 186 -6.15 12.17 5.83
N VAL A 187 -7.44 12.35 6.15
CA VAL A 187 -8.51 11.48 5.64
C VAL A 187 -8.59 11.56 4.12
N ALA A 188 -8.58 12.78 3.57
CA ALA A 188 -8.67 13.00 2.14
C ALA A 188 -7.47 12.40 1.38
N LEU A 189 -6.25 12.55 1.92
CA LEU A 189 -5.06 11.91 1.36
C LEU A 189 -5.19 10.37 1.37
N LEU A 190 -5.60 9.78 2.49
CA LEU A 190 -5.76 8.33 2.60
C LEU A 190 -6.80 7.78 1.62
N LEU A 191 -7.93 8.47 1.47
CA LEU A 191 -8.95 8.10 0.48
C LEU A 191 -8.45 8.30 -0.95
N THR A 192 -7.63 9.32 -1.22
CA THR A 192 -7.00 9.53 -2.53
C THR A 192 -6.08 8.36 -2.87
N ILE A 193 -5.27 7.91 -1.91
CA ILE A 193 -4.41 6.73 -2.03
C ILE A 193 -5.25 5.48 -2.30
N CYS A 194 -6.30 5.25 -1.52
CA CYS A 194 -7.18 4.09 -1.70
C CYS A 194 -7.86 4.10 -3.07
N ALA A 195 -8.38 5.25 -3.49
CA ALA A 195 -9.00 5.42 -4.80
C ALA A 195 -8.00 5.18 -5.92
N ARG A 196 -6.79 5.76 -5.87
CA ARG A 196 -5.78 5.58 -6.91
C ARG A 196 -5.36 4.11 -7.02
N MET A 197 -5.08 3.45 -5.89
CA MET A 197 -4.73 2.02 -5.85
C MET A 197 -5.87 1.13 -6.39
N GLY A 198 -7.11 1.37 -5.97
CA GLY A 198 -8.27 0.64 -6.48
C GLY A 198 -8.49 0.86 -7.98
N SER A 199 -8.31 2.10 -8.45
CA SER A 199 -8.49 2.47 -9.85
C SER A 199 -7.46 1.85 -10.81
N ALA A 200 -6.31 1.45 -10.27
CA ALA A 200 -5.21 0.83 -11.00
C ALA A 200 -5.31 -0.70 -11.04
N PHE A 201 -6.24 -1.29 -10.26
CA PHE A 201 -6.51 -2.71 -10.31
C PHE A 201 -7.19 -3.04 -11.63
N ARG A 202 -6.42 -3.53 -12.60
CA ARG A 202 -6.96 -4.11 -13.83
C ARG A 202 -7.26 -5.57 -13.55
N THR A 203 -8.49 -6.00 -13.80
CA THR A 203 -8.78 -7.41 -14.00
C THR A 203 -7.88 -7.87 -15.15
N THR A 204 -6.88 -8.68 -14.85
CA THR A 204 -6.23 -9.50 -15.87
C THR A 204 -7.29 -10.46 -16.37
N SER A 205 -8.05 -10.05 -17.39
CA SER A 205 -8.81 -11.01 -18.18
C SER A 205 -7.81 -11.99 -18.80
N PRO A 206 -8.03 -13.31 -18.66
CA PRO A 206 -7.24 -14.31 -19.36
C PRO A 206 -7.37 -14.19 -20.88
#